data_AF-A2DG82-F1
#
_entry.id   AF-A2DG82-F1
#
_cell.length_a   1.000
_cell.length_b   1.000
_cell.length_c   1.000
_cell.angle_alpha   90.00
_cell.angle_beta   90.00
_cell.angle_gamma   90.00
#
_symmetry.space_group_name_H-M   'P 1'
#
loop_
_entity.id
_entity.type
_entity.pdbx_description
1 polymer ?
#
loop_
_entity_poly.entity_id
_entity_poly.type
_entity_poly.pdbx_seq_one_letter_code
_entity_poly.pdbx_strand_id
1 'polypeptide(L)'
;MKCAFGSTCHGAGRLMSRSKALKTIPLEKVQNDLASHGVFLKAADKQTIQDESPDAYKDIEQVIDACETVGISHKVARLVPMGVIKG
;
A
#
# COMPACT_ATOMS: atom_id res chain seq x y z
N MET A 1 24.06 0.06 11.30
CA MET A 1 23.43 -0.08 12.65
C MET A 1 23.30 1.23 13.44
N LYS A 2 24.09 2.28 13.19
CA LYS A 2 24.20 3.45 14.08
C LYS A 2 22.95 4.31 14.31
N CYS A 3 21.94 4.28 13.44
CA CYS A 3 20.82 5.25 13.48
C CYS A 3 19.44 4.66 13.79
N ALA A 4 19.27 3.33 13.80
CA ALA A 4 17.96 2.69 14.00
C ALA A 4 18.04 1.30 14.64
N PHE A 5 19.13 0.98 15.36
CA PHE A 5 19.34 -0.35 15.99
C PHE A 5 19.16 -1.53 15.01
N GLY A 6 19.50 -1.33 13.73
CA GLY A 6 19.30 -2.35 12.68
C GLY A 6 17.85 -2.52 12.21
N SER A 7 16.99 -1.53 12.43
CA SER A 7 15.57 -1.54 12.02
C SER A 7 15.30 -0.67 10.78
N THR A 8 14.14 -0.88 10.15
CA THR A 8 13.65 -0.10 9.00
C THR A 8 12.11 -0.05 8.96
N CYS A 9 11.52 0.62 7.96
CA CYS A 9 10.08 0.65 7.73
C CYS A 9 9.52 -0.72 7.31
N HIS A 10 8.26 -0.98 7.65
CA HIS A 10 7.56 -2.22 7.29
C HIS A 10 6.64 -2.09 6.07
N GLY A 11 6.32 -0.85 5.65
CA GLY A 11 5.38 -0.57 4.57
C GLY A 11 4.98 0.90 4.56
N ALA A 12 4.00 1.25 3.71
CA ALA A 12 3.59 2.63 3.45
C ALA A 12 3.01 3.33 4.69
N GLY A 13 2.24 2.62 5.51
CA GLY A 13 1.47 3.20 6.60
C GLY A 13 0.24 3.98 6.10
N ARG A 14 -0.79 4.06 6.95
CA ARG A 14 -2.09 4.66 6.56
C ARG A 14 -2.06 6.18 6.63
N LEU A 15 -2.77 6.80 5.69
CA LEU A 15 -3.15 8.22 5.71
C LEU A 15 -4.58 8.41 6.22
N MET A 16 -5.44 7.41 6.05
CA MET A 16 -6.85 7.46 6.44
C MET A 16 -7.18 6.39 7.49
N SER A 17 -8.05 6.75 8.43
CA SER A 17 -8.71 5.75 9.26
C SER A 17 -9.57 4.83 8.39
N ARG A 18 -9.82 3.60 8.88
CA ARG A 18 -10.66 2.64 8.16
C ARG A 18 -12.05 3.20 7.84
N SER A 19 -12.69 3.80 8.84
CA SER A 19 -14.01 4.41 8.69
C SER A 19 -14.01 5.58 7.70
N LYS A 20 -12.90 6.32 7.55
CA LYS A 20 -12.80 7.38 6.55
C LYS A 20 -12.68 6.79 5.15
N ALA A 21 -11.79 5.80 4.96
CA ALA A 21 -11.61 5.10 3.69
C ALA A 21 -12.95 4.53 3.16
N LEU A 22 -13.69 3.80 4.01
CA LEU A 22 -15.01 3.24 3.67
C LEU A 22 -16.06 4.29 3.26
N LYS A 23 -15.92 5.55 3.71
CA LYS A 23 -16.87 6.62 3.40
C LYS A 23 -16.48 7.41 2.15
N THR A 24 -15.18 7.51 1.87
CA THR A 24 -14.66 8.43 0.84
C THR A 24 -14.16 7.73 -0.41
N ILE A 25 -13.85 6.44 -0.35
CA ILE A 25 -13.26 5.69 -1.47
C ILE A 25 -14.34 4.86 -2.14
N PRO A 26 -14.72 5.17 -3.40
CA PRO A 26 -15.67 4.35 -4.13
C PRO A 26 -15.08 2.99 -4.47
N LEU A 27 -15.83 1.91 -4.22
CA LEU A 27 -15.43 0.54 -4.55
C LEU A 27 -15.04 0.38 -6.03
N GLU A 28 -15.88 0.89 -6.93
CA GLU A 28 -15.70 0.74 -8.38
C GLU A 28 -14.41 1.42 -8.85
N LYS A 29 -14.03 2.54 -8.24
CA LYS A 29 -12.76 3.21 -8.52
C LYS A 29 -11.60 2.24 -8.26
N VAL A 30 -11.55 1.61 -7.09
CA VAL A 30 -10.46 0.68 -6.72
C VAL A 30 -10.41 -0.51 -7.67
N GLN A 31 -11.56 -1.07 -8.04
CA GLN A 31 -11.64 -2.20 -8.96
C GLN A 31 -11.16 -1.83 -10.37
N ASN A 32 -11.63 -0.69 -10.89
CA ASN A 32 -11.26 -0.20 -12.22
C ASN A 32 -9.78 0.19 -12.28
N ASP A 33 -9.27 0.85 -11.25
CA ASP A 33 -7.86 1.22 -11.12
C ASP A 33 -6.98 -0.03 -11.17
N LEU A 34 -7.27 -1.05 -10.34
CA LEU A 34 -6.50 -2.30 -10.34
C LEU A 34 -6.63 -3.07 -11.67
N ALA A 35 -7.83 -3.14 -12.25
CA ALA A 35 -8.05 -3.80 -13.53
C ALA A 35 -7.29 -3.11 -14.68
N SER A 36 -7.23 -1.77 -14.69
CA SER A 36 -6.47 -1.00 -15.68
C SER A 36 -4.96 -1.24 -15.60
N HIS A 37 -4.46 -1.63 -14.43
CA HIS A 37 -3.07 -2.04 -14.21
C HIS A 37 -2.85 -3.54 -14.43
N GLY A 38 -3.85 -4.28 -14.91
CA GLY A 38 -3.77 -5.72 -15.14
C GLY A 38 -3.70 -6.56 -13.86
N VAL A 39 -4.15 -6.01 -12.73
CA VAL A 39 -4.13 -6.68 -11.42
C VAL A 39 -5.47 -7.37 -11.18
N PHE A 40 -5.45 -8.69 -11.06
CA PHE A 40 -6.65 -9.46 -10.70
C PHE A 40 -7.02 -9.26 -9.22
N LEU A 41 -8.24 -8.83 -8.93
CA LEU A 41 -8.71 -8.65 -7.54
C LEU A 41 -9.79 -9.66 -7.17
N LYS A 42 -9.61 -10.34 -6.04
CA LYS A 42 -10.65 -11.13 -5.37
C LYS A 42 -10.72 -10.76 -3.89
N ALA A 43 -11.91 -10.47 -3.38
CA ALA A 43 -12.09 -10.13 -1.97
C ALA A 43 -13.26 -10.91 -1.35
N ALA A 44 -13.20 -11.16 -0.04
CA ALA A 44 -14.31 -11.75 0.73
C ALA A 44 -15.51 -10.81 0.80
N ASP A 45 -15.28 -9.52 0.99
CA ASP A 45 -16.32 -8.50 1.02
C ASP A 45 -15.88 -7.18 0.38
N LYS A 46 -16.86 -6.30 0.13
CA LYS A 46 -16.67 -5.00 -0.51
C LYS A 46 -16.01 -3.96 0.40
N GLN A 47 -16.12 -4.11 1.72
CA GLN A 47 -15.57 -3.16 2.69
C GLN A 47 -14.05 -3.31 2.75
N THR A 48 -13.57 -4.55 2.72
CA THR A 48 -12.15 -4.90 2.70
C THR A 48 -11.45 -4.28 1.50
N ILE A 49 -12.08 -4.21 0.32
CA ILE A 49 -11.50 -3.55 -0.85
C ILE A 49 -11.31 -2.05 -0.62
N GLN A 50 -12.30 -1.38 -0.01
CA GLN A 50 -12.24 0.06 0.24
C GLN A 50 -11.29 0.42 1.37
N ASP A 51 -11.27 -0.37 2.44
CA ASP A 51 -10.38 -0.16 3.59
C ASP A 51 -8.91 -0.38 3.23
N GLU A 52 -8.64 -1.32 2.33
CA GLU A 52 -7.30 -1.68 1.87
C GLU A 52 -6.93 -1.03 0.52
N SER A 53 -7.69 -0.02 0.09
CA SER A 53 -7.40 0.72 -1.13
C SER A 53 -6.02 1.38 -1.07
N PRO A 54 -5.25 1.42 -2.18
CA PRO A 54 -4.00 2.17 -2.26
C PRO A 54 -4.12 3.62 -1.77
N ASP A 55 -5.26 4.28 -2.05
CA ASP A 55 -5.52 5.67 -1.65
C ASP A 55 -5.61 5.87 -0.12
N ALA A 56 -5.80 4.80 0.66
CA ALA A 56 -5.83 4.86 2.12
C ALA A 56 -4.42 4.89 2.75
N TYR A 57 -3.38 4.65 1.96
CA TYR A 57 -1.99 4.54 2.38
C TYR A 57 -1.12 5.66 1.81
N LYS A 58 0.06 5.85 2.40
CA LYS A 58 1.09 6.73 1.82
C LYS A 58 1.61 6.15 0.50
N ASP A 59 2.24 7.00 -0.28
CA ASP A 59 3.10 6.56 -1.36
C ASP A 59 4.28 5.74 -0.79
N ILE A 60 4.37 4.47 -1.20
CA ILE A 60 5.41 3.55 -0.74
C ILE A 60 6.79 4.00 -1.21
N GLU A 61 6.91 4.60 -2.40
CA GLU A 61 8.20 5.04 -2.94
C GLU A 61 8.80 6.13 -2.05
N GLN A 62 8.00 7.08 -1.58
CA GLN A 62 8.44 8.12 -0.65
C GLN A 62 8.95 7.56 0.68
N VAL A 63 8.31 6.50 1.20
CA VAL A 63 8.73 5.85 2.45
C VAL A 63 10.06 5.11 2.26
N ILE A 64 10.22 4.41 1.14
CA ILE A 64 11.47 3.71 0.79
C ILE A 64 12.59 4.71 0.57
N ASP A 65 12.34 5.79 -0.19
CA ASP A 65 13.30 6.86 -0.47
C ASP A 65 13.82 7.52 0.80
N ALA A 66 12.95 7.76 1.78
CA ALA A 66 13.35 8.30 3.07
C ALA A 66 14.30 7.34 3.82
N CYS A 67 14.03 6.03 3.81
CA CYS A 67 14.87 5.03 4.46
C CYS A 67 16.22 4.86 3.75
N GLU A 68 16.24 4.95 2.42
CA GLU A 68 17.46 4.90 1.63
C GLU A 68 18.31 6.16 1.82
N THR A 69 17.69 7.34 1.83
CA THR A 69 18.37 8.63 2.04
C THR A 69 19.08 8.70 3.40
N VAL A 70 18.45 8.16 4.45
CA VAL A 70 19.05 8.10 5.81
C VAL A 70 20.05 6.94 5.94
N GLY A 71 20.17 6.09 4.91
CA GLY A 71 21.11 4.97 4.88
C GLY A 71 20.76 3.83 5.85
N ILE A 72 19.47 3.65 6.16
CA ILE A 72 18.98 2.54 7.00
C ILE A 72 18.44 1.38 6.17
N SER A 73 18.32 1.53 4.85
CA SER A 73 17.96 0.48 3.90
C SER A 73 18.56 0.75 2.53
N HIS A 74 18.71 -0.29 1.71
CA HIS A 74 19.13 -0.19 0.32
C HIS A 74 18.07 -0.81 -0.57
N LYS A 75 17.71 -0.15 -1.67
CA LYS A 75 16.82 -0.76 -2.66
C LYS A 75 17.51 -1.93 -3.33
N VAL A 76 16.77 -3.02 -3.51
CA VAL A 76 17.29 -4.26 -4.13
C VAL A 76 16.43 -4.64 -5.33
N ALA A 77 15.12 -4.75 -5.14
CA ALA A 77 14.17 -5.07 -6.19
C ALA A 77 12.81 -4.44 -5.88
N ARG A 78 12.01 -4.21 -6.93
CA ARG A 78 10.62 -3.77 -6.82
C ARG A 78 9.72 -4.85 -7.41
N LEU A 79 8.72 -5.25 -6.65
CA LEU A 79 7.69 -6.18 -7.11
C LEU A 79 6.46 -5.40 -7.56
N VAL A 80 5.79 -5.91 -8.60
CA VAL A 80 4.52 -5.38 -9.09
C VAL A 80 3.48 -6.50 -8.96
N PRO A 81 2.32 -6.25 -8.33
CA PRO A 81 1.32 -7.28 -8.15
C PRO A 81 0.68 -7.66 -9.48
N MET A 82 0.47 -8.96 -9.70
CA MET A 82 -0.38 -9.48 -10.79
C MET A 82 -1.78 -9.87 -10.31
N GLY A 83 -1.92 -10.16 -9.02
CA GLY A 83 -3.18 -10.50 -8.40
C GLY A 83 -3.17 -10.27 -6.90
N VAL A 84 -4.32 -9.88 -6.37
CA VAL A 84 -4.55 -9.58 -4.96
C VAL A 84 -5.78 -10.35 -4.50
N ILE A 85 -5.59 -11.18 -3.47
CA ILE A 85 -6.68 -11.88 -2.79
C ILE A 85 -6.74 -11.36 -1.35
N LYS A 86 -7.88 -10.81 -0.95
CA LYS A 86 -8.10 -10.26 0.40
C LYS A 86 -9.30 -10.94 1.08
N GLY A 87 -9.19 -11.17 2.38
CA GLY A 87 -10.21 -11.81 3.21
C GLY A 87 -10.40 -11.07 4.51
#